data_AF-B8MD18-F1
#
_entry.id   AF-B8MD18-F1
#
_cell.length_a   1.000
_cell.length_b   1.000
_cell.length_c   1.000
_cell.angle_alpha   90.00
_cell.angle_beta   90.00
_cell.angle_gamma   90.00
#
_symmetry.space_group_name_H-M   'P 1'
#
loop_
_entity.id
_entity.type
_entity.pdbx_description
1 polymer ?
#
loop_
_entity_poly.entity_id
_entity_poly.type
_entity_poly.pdbx_seq_one_letter_code
_entity_poly.pdbx_strand_id
1 'polypeptide(L)'
;MLNEEERKELYPLGEFRHSYPRLIRRLAEAMTAMMADRDYTDLTLECDGEKFPVHKLVLCTQSEVLKAASEERWKEGKEGVIHIEGFDSLTVRRMVEFLYTGDYGQGKPDYVHVDPHNREMYDWDEPFSEEEENYSGDSEDVDTLHSKYPRTLTESEEMKHDFINAVEPHICVHAIADYYMIDDLKDLAKNKAKVTLEKQGWSSRGFLEVANYAFETTMPPKTPEEERQYYGKEILRDVIVRVALEHLNDITLLEDFDKWELHPQFAVILLRNQAAKYKSDREEWAQEKKDREKEGWNQINSWCKLMNDLDIERRRNSRMKRCIDAIRELKTCRNCNCTFNATVHSPRHETVTLDGEEHHIEKYVVRCKECLNTKHPRRNRGWNTASGWGEQATRG
;
A
#
# COMPACT_ATOMS: atom_id res chain seq x y z
N MET A 1 -10.10 -8.90 44.91
CA MET A 1 -9.28 -8.68 43.70
C MET A 1 -8.01 -8.00 44.17
N LEU A 2 -6.88 -8.70 44.12
CA LEU A 2 -5.59 -8.15 44.55
C LEU A 2 -5.12 -7.12 43.52
N ASN A 3 -4.51 -6.05 43.99
CA ASN A 3 -4.06 -4.95 43.16
C ASN A 3 -2.80 -5.33 42.34
N GLU A 4 -2.48 -4.50 41.34
CA GLU A 4 -1.41 -4.76 40.36
C GLU A 4 0.00 -4.78 41.00
N GLU A 5 0.16 -4.21 42.19
CA GLU A 5 1.39 -4.24 42.98
C GLU A 5 1.52 -5.55 43.79
N GLU A 6 0.44 -6.04 44.40
CA GLU A 6 0.39 -7.33 45.09
C GLU A 6 0.62 -8.52 44.12
N ARG A 7 0.24 -8.37 42.84
CA ARG A 7 0.50 -9.39 41.81
C ARG A 7 1.97 -9.46 41.40
N LYS A 8 2.74 -8.37 41.56
CA LYS A 8 4.18 -8.32 41.25
C LYS A 8 5.05 -8.97 42.32
N GLU A 9 4.63 -8.96 43.59
CA GLU A 9 5.35 -9.66 44.67
C GLU A 9 5.18 -11.19 44.61
N LEU A 10 4.08 -11.70 44.04
CA LEU A 10 3.84 -13.15 43.97
C LEU A 10 4.55 -13.86 42.80
N TYR A 11 4.94 -13.14 41.74
CA TYR A 11 5.63 -13.72 40.58
C TYR A 11 6.68 -12.75 39.98
N PRO A 12 7.93 -12.77 40.48
CA PRO A 12 9.02 -11.99 39.91
C PRO A 12 9.57 -12.69 38.65
N LEU A 13 8.80 -12.77 37.57
CA LEU A 13 9.28 -13.24 36.27
C LEU A 13 10.02 -12.15 35.46
N GLY A 14 10.07 -10.92 35.97
CA GLY A 14 10.69 -9.76 35.31
C GLY A 14 12.22 -9.72 35.37
N GLU A 15 12.87 -10.41 36.32
CA GLU A 15 14.33 -10.36 36.52
C GLU A 15 15.10 -11.57 35.94
N PHE A 16 14.41 -12.56 35.38
CA PHE A 16 15.03 -13.81 34.92
C PHE A 16 15.69 -13.76 33.53
N ARG A 17 15.59 -12.66 32.80
CA ARG A 17 16.07 -12.59 31.39
C ARG A 17 17.59 -12.57 31.22
N HIS A 18 18.40 -12.51 32.29
CA HIS A 18 19.84 -12.30 32.16
C HIS A 18 20.78 -13.29 32.88
N SER A 19 20.36 -14.49 33.32
CA SER A 19 21.27 -15.32 34.15
C SER A 19 21.57 -16.77 33.76
N TYR A 20 20.90 -17.45 32.80
CA TYR A 20 21.23 -18.89 32.58
C TYR A 20 21.15 -19.41 31.13
N PRO A 21 21.88 -18.83 30.16
CA PRO A 21 21.88 -19.33 28.78
C PRO A 21 22.32 -20.80 28.66
N ARG A 22 23.19 -21.28 29.57
CA ARG A 22 23.63 -22.69 29.60
C ARG A 22 22.56 -23.66 30.08
N LEU A 23 21.75 -23.26 31.06
CA LEU A 23 20.68 -24.12 31.60
C LEU A 23 19.52 -24.21 30.60
N ILE A 24 19.11 -23.06 30.02
CA ILE A 24 18.07 -23.00 29.00
C ILE A 24 18.45 -23.89 27.81
N ARG A 25 19.70 -23.81 27.33
CA ARG A 25 20.18 -24.69 26.25
C ARG A 25 20.12 -26.17 26.63
N ARG A 26 20.57 -26.55 27.83
CA ARG A 26 20.53 -27.95 28.29
C ARG A 26 19.10 -28.47 28.40
N LEU A 27 18.16 -27.64 28.85
CA LEU A 27 16.75 -28.00 28.91
C LEU A 27 16.17 -28.20 27.51
N ALA A 28 16.46 -27.30 26.56
CA ALA A 28 16.04 -27.46 25.17
C ALA A 28 16.63 -28.74 24.54
N GLU A 29 17.92 -29.01 24.74
CA GLU A 29 18.57 -30.26 24.28
C GLU A 29 17.91 -31.50 24.90
N ALA A 30 17.57 -31.46 26.18
CA ALA A 30 16.87 -32.55 26.87
C ALA A 30 15.45 -32.76 26.34
N MET A 31 14.69 -31.69 26.07
CA MET A 31 13.33 -31.80 25.49
C MET A 31 13.39 -32.42 24.09
N THR A 32 14.33 -31.98 23.24
CA THR A 32 14.55 -32.60 21.93
C THR A 32 14.92 -34.08 22.03
N ALA A 33 15.77 -34.47 22.98
CA ALA A 33 16.12 -35.87 23.21
C ALA A 33 14.91 -36.70 23.69
N MET A 34 14.11 -36.17 24.63
CA MET A 34 12.88 -36.83 25.11
C MET A 34 11.88 -37.09 23.97
N MET A 35 11.77 -36.17 23.02
CA MET A 35 10.92 -36.35 21.84
C MET A 35 11.40 -37.52 20.97
N ALA A 36 12.72 -37.71 20.84
CA ALA A 36 13.31 -38.73 19.99
C ALA A 36 13.29 -40.13 20.64
N ASP A 37 13.69 -40.22 21.91
CA ASP A 37 13.90 -41.50 22.61
C ASP A 37 12.59 -42.13 23.11
N ARG A 38 11.53 -41.33 23.32
CA ARG A 38 10.18 -41.75 23.75
C ARG A 38 10.11 -42.44 25.13
N ASP A 39 11.21 -42.50 25.85
CA ASP A 39 11.26 -42.99 27.23
C ASP A 39 10.35 -42.16 28.14
N TYR A 40 9.66 -42.81 29.09
CA TYR A 40 8.74 -42.17 30.05
C TYR A 40 7.50 -41.48 29.45
N THR A 41 7.18 -41.77 28.19
CA THR A 41 5.91 -41.35 27.60
C THR A 41 4.74 -42.02 28.34
N ASP A 42 3.75 -41.21 28.70
CA ASP A 42 2.59 -41.59 29.53
C ASP A 42 1.25 -41.24 28.87
N LEU A 43 1.30 -40.79 27.61
CA LEU A 43 0.17 -40.46 26.75
C LEU A 43 0.53 -40.77 25.29
N THR A 44 -0.46 -41.15 24.48
CA THR A 44 -0.31 -41.33 23.03
C THR A 44 -1.34 -40.46 22.30
N LEU A 45 -0.90 -39.70 21.29
CA LEU A 45 -1.81 -39.13 20.31
C LEU A 45 -1.93 -40.11 19.14
N GLU A 46 -3.15 -40.37 18.67
CA GLU A 46 -3.40 -41.25 17.53
C GLU A 46 -4.15 -40.50 16.44
N CYS A 47 -3.59 -40.49 15.22
CA CYS A 47 -4.11 -39.77 14.07
C CYS A 47 -3.90 -40.64 12.82
N ASP A 48 -4.95 -40.90 12.05
CA ASP A 48 -4.91 -41.76 10.83
C ASP A 48 -4.16 -43.09 11.02
N GLY A 49 -4.27 -43.71 12.21
CA GLY A 49 -3.56 -44.95 12.56
C GLY A 49 -2.08 -44.77 12.93
N GLU A 50 -1.51 -43.57 12.76
CA GLU A 50 -0.19 -43.22 13.29
C GLU A 50 -0.26 -42.87 14.78
N LYS A 51 0.70 -43.37 15.55
CA LYS A 51 0.81 -43.14 17.00
C LYS A 51 2.01 -42.28 17.34
N PHE A 52 1.75 -41.26 18.16
CA PHE A 52 2.74 -40.32 18.68
C PHE A 52 2.82 -40.47 20.21
N PRO A 53 3.76 -41.29 20.74
CA PRO A 53 4.02 -41.36 22.18
C PRO A 53 4.57 -40.01 22.67
N VAL A 54 3.95 -39.46 23.71
CA VAL A 54 4.23 -38.12 24.22
C VAL A 54 4.17 -38.09 25.75
N HIS A 55 4.71 -37.00 26.33
CA HIS A 55 4.71 -36.77 27.77
C HIS A 55 3.56 -35.83 28.14
N LYS A 56 2.66 -36.25 29.04
CA LYS A 56 1.55 -35.42 29.56
C LYS A 56 2.06 -34.09 30.07
N LEU A 57 3.18 -34.10 30.80
CA LEU A 57 3.76 -32.87 31.36
C LEU A 57 4.08 -31.83 30.28
N VAL A 58 4.57 -32.25 29.11
CA VAL A 58 4.92 -31.36 28.00
C VAL A 58 3.68 -30.79 27.32
N LEU A 59 2.67 -31.62 27.06
CA LEU A 59 1.44 -31.21 26.37
C LEU A 59 0.51 -30.37 27.28
N CYS A 60 0.22 -30.86 28.49
CA CYS A 60 -0.75 -30.27 29.40
C CYS A 60 -0.32 -28.90 29.95
N THR A 61 0.97 -28.56 29.87
CA THR A 61 1.48 -27.23 30.26
C THR A 61 1.32 -26.19 29.16
N GLN A 62 1.06 -26.62 27.92
CA GLN A 62 0.99 -25.76 26.74
C GLN A 62 -0.39 -25.72 26.09
N SER A 63 -1.31 -26.63 26.46
CA SER A 63 -2.67 -26.67 25.94
C SER A 63 -3.67 -27.01 27.05
N GLU A 64 -4.61 -26.09 27.29
CA GLU A 64 -5.71 -26.34 28.24
C GLU A 64 -6.66 -27.45 27.74
N VAL A 65 -6.84 -27.55 26.43
CA VAL A 65 -7.68 -28.58 25.79
C VAL A 65 -7.06 -29.96 25.98
N LEU A 66 -5.77 -30.13 25.68
CA LEU A 66 -5.06 -31.41 25.88
C LEU A 66 -4.94 -31.76 27.36
N LYS A 67 -4.77 -30.76 28.23
CA LYS A 67 -4.80 -30.95 29.68
C LYS A 67 -6.14 -31.51 30.13
N ALA A 68 -7.25 -30.91 29.70
CA ALA A 68 -8.59 -31.38 30.03
C ALA A 68 -8.86 -32.78 29.49
N ALA A 69 -8.46 -33.07 28.24
CA ALA A 69 -8.61 -34.39 27.63
C ALA A 69 -7.81 -35.49 28.35
N SER A 70 -6.67 -35.12 28.96
CA SER A 70 -5.81 -36.05 29.70
C SER A 70 -6.31 -36.37 31.11
N GLU A 71 -7.39 -35.75 31.58
CA GLU A 71 -7.97 -36.00 32.92
C GLU A 71 -8.66 -37.37 32.98
N GLU A 72 -8.42 -38.12 34.06
CA GLU A 72 -8.95 -39.48 34.27
C GLU A 72 -10.49 -39.58 34.31
N ARG A 73 -11.21 -38.46 34.34
CA ARG A 73 -12.68 -38.47 34.23
C ARG A 73 -13.16 -38.77 32.80
N TRP A 74 -12.30 -38.55 31.80
CA TRP A 74 -12.58 -38.80 30.39
C TRP A 74 -12.02 -40.15 29.94
N LYS A 75 -12.53 -40.68 28.82
CA LYS A 75 -12.10 -41.99 28.29
C LYS A 75 -10.62 -41.93 27.91
N GLU A 76 -10.24 -40.85 27.27
CA GLU A 76 -8.90 -40.54 26.78
C GLU A 76 -7.89 -40.52 27.92
N GLY A 77 -8.20 -39.83 29.03
CA GLY A 77 -7.35 -39.79 30.21
C GLY A 77 -7.17 -41.15 30.89
N LYS A 78 -8.18 -42.03 30.85
CA LYS A 78 -8.10 -43.41 31.39
C LYS A 78 -7.31 -44.35 30.49
N GLU A 79 -7.51 -44.26 29.18
CA GLU A 79 -6.86 -45.13 28.20
C GLU A 79 -5.42 -44.68 27.90
N GLY A 80 -5.10 -43.41 28.20
CA GLY A 80 -3.81 -42.82 27.84
C GLY A 80 -3.65 -42.60 26.35
N VAL A 81 -4.77 -42.51 25.61
CA VAL A 81 -4.81 -42.31 24.16
C VAL A 81 -5.79 -41.18 23.84
N ILE A 82 -5.33 -40.16 23.12
CA ILE A 82 -6.18 -39.10 22.55
C ILE A 82 -6.24 -39.34 21.05
N HIS A 83 -7.44 -39.62 20.54
CA HIS A 83 -7.69 -39.70 19.10
C HIS A 83 -7.86 -38.29 18.54
N ILE A 84 -7.01 -37.94 17.57
CA ILE A 84 -7.09 -36.67 16.85
C ILE A 84 -7.85 -36.91 15.55
N GLU A 85 -8.99 -36.25 15.43
CA GLU A 85 -9.84 -36.28 14.23
C GLU A 85 -9.83 -34.90 13.55
N GLY A 86 -9.99 -34.89 12.22
CA GLY A 86 -10.08 -33.65 11.44
C GLY A 86 -8.74 -32.98 11.08
N PHE A 87 -7.61 -33.60 11.43
CA PHE A 87 -6.27 -33.18 11.03
C PHE A 87 -5.48 -34.39 10.51
N ASP A 88 -4.52 -34.15 9.63
CA ASP A 88 -3.63 -35.19 9.13
C ASP A 88 -2.43 -35.43 10.08
N SER A 89 -1.85 -36.62 10.00
CA SER A 89 -0.71 -37.02 10.83
C SER A 89 0.53 -36.13 10.70
N LEU A 90 0.76 -35.49 9.54
CA LEU A 90 1.89 -34.58 9.35
C LEU A 90 1.67 -33.26 10.09
N THR A 91 0.43 -32.77 10.14
CA THR A 91 0.03 -31.62 10.96
C THR A 91 0.16 -31.93 12.45
N VAL A 92 -0.28 -33.11 12.90
CA VAL A 92 -0.10 -33.55 14.29
C VAL A 92 1.39 -33.64 14.64
N ARG A 93 2.21 -34.22 13.76
CA ARG A 93 3.66 -34.29 13.94
C ARG A 93 4.28 -32.91 14.17
N ARG A 94 3.92 -31.92 13.34
CA ARG A 94 4.41 -30.53 13.47
C ARG A 94 3.97 -29.88 14.78
N MET A 95 2.74 -30.13 15.22
CA MET A 95 2.28 -29.69 16.54
C MET A 95 3.14 -30.32 17.64
N VAL A 96 3.40 -31.63 17.58
CA VAL A 96 4.26 -32.32 18.57
C VAL A 96 5.69 -31.77 18.52
N GLU A 97 6.29 -31.58 17.34
CA GLU A 97 7.62 -30.97 17.18
C GLU A 97 7.70 -29.61 17.91
N PHE A 98 6.70 -28.77 17.71
CA PHE A 98 6.63 -27.48 18.38
C PHE A 98 6.58 -27.62 19.90
N LEU A 99 5.75 -28.52 20.43
CA LEU A 99 5.58 -28.67 21.87
C LEU A 99 6.88 -29.07 22.59
N TYR A 100 7.82 -29.72 21.90
CA TYR A 100 9.12 -30.06 22.49
C TYR A 100 10.22 -29.05 22.17
N THR A 101 10.19 -28.44 20.99
CA THR A 101 11.35 -27.68 20.47
C THR A 101 11.10 -26.17 20.35
N GLY A 102 9.83 -25.74 20.47
CA GLY A 102 9.38 -24.38 20.19
C GLY A 102 9.34 -24.04 18.70
N ASP A 103 9.58 -25.01 17.82
CA ASP A 103 9.55 -24.84 16.36
C ASP A 103 9.07 -26.12 15.64
N TYR A 104 8.77 -26.04 14.35
CA TYR A 104 8.36 -27.20 13.54
C TYR A 104 8.90 -27.15 12.11
N GLY A 105 9.03 -28.30 11.46
CA GLY A 105 9.50 -28.35 10.06
C GLY A 105 11.01 -28.16 9.91
N GLN A 106 11.78 -28.38 10.97
CA GLN A 106 13.25 -28.38 10.94
C GLN A 106 13.86 -29.69 10.39
N GLY A 107 13.05 -30.78 10.30
CA GLY A 107 13.39 -32.12 9.76
C GLY A 107 14.48 -32.86 10.57
N LYS A 108 14.36 -34.12 11.03
CA LYS A 108 13.32 -35.17 11.12
C LYS A 108 13.50 -35.83 12.51
N PRO A 109 12.50 -36.53 13.08
CA PRO A 109 12.77 -37.84 13.66
C PRO A 109 12.29 -38.88 12.66
N ASP A 110 13.13 -39.88 12.39
CA ASP A 110 12.75 -41.06 11.63
C ASP A 110 11.55 -41.75 12.30
N TYR A 111 10.36 -41.59 11.72
CA TYR A 111 9.27 -42.54 11.93
C TYR A 111 9.41 -43.54 10.80
N VAL A 112 10.12 -44.63 11.10
CA VAL A 112 10.22 -45.76 10.20
C VAL A 112 8.80 -46.31 9.98
N HIS A 113 8.28 -46.16 8.77
CA HIS A 113 7.22 -47.04 8.28
C HIS A 113 7.84 -48.45 8.21
N VAL A 114 7.58 -49.28 9.22
CA VAL A 114 7.77 -50.72 9.07
C VAL A 114 6.42 -51.30 8.66
N ASP A 115 6.14 -51.33 7.37
CA ASP A 115 5.19 -52.28 6.82
C ASP A 115 5.96 -53.33 6.02
N PRO A 116 6.10 -54.57 6.53
CA PRO A 116 6.88 -55.63 5.87
C PRO A 116 6.26 -56.18 4.58
N HIS A 117 5.12 -55.66 4.11
CA HIS A 117 4.34 -56.35 3.07
C HIS A 117 4.00 -55.62 1.78
N ASN A 118 4.60 -54.46 1.45
CA ASN A 118 4.40 -53.87 0.13
C ASN A 118 5.72 -53.66 -0.63
N ARG A 119 6.18 -54.74 -1.28
CA ARG A 119 7.26 -54.71 -2.27
C ARG A 119 6.75 -55.23 -3.62
N GLU A 120 6.04 -54.38 -4.34
CA GLU A 120 5.81 -54.50 -5.79
C GLU A 120 5.86 -53.06 -6.31
N MET A 121 6.88 -52.56 -7.02
CA MET A 121 7.53 -53.05 -8.25
C MET A 121 6.53 -53.23 -9.39
N TYR A 122 6.18 -52.10 -10.02
CA TYR A 122 5.69 -52.03 -11.40
C TYR A 122 6.71 -51.11 -12.10
N ASP A 123 7.66 -51.58 -12.91
CA ASP A 123 7.57 -52.39 -14.14
C ASP A 123 6.59 -51.78 -15.15
N TRP A 124 7.14 -50.88 -15.99
CA TRP A 124 6.46 -50.19 -17.07
C TRP A 124 7.18 -50.52 -18.38
N ASP A 125 7.04 -51.78 -18.82
CA ASP A 125 7.37 -52.22 -20.17
C ASP A 125 6.06 -52.52 -20.95
N GLU A 126 5.76 -51.58 -21.87
CA GLU A 126 5.12 -51.77 -23.20
C GLU A 126 3.63 -52.20 -23.37
N PRO A 127 3.00 -51.98 -24.56
CA PRO A 127 3.42 -51.19 -25.73
C PRO A 127 2.36 -50.19 -26.28
N PHE A 128 2.91 -49.23 -27.03
CA PHE A 128 2.43 -48.61 -28.26
C PHE A 128 1.18 -49.25 -28.92
N SER A 129 0.21 -48.40 -29.28
CA SER A 129 -0.55 -48.58 -30.53
C SER A 129 -0.66 -47.24 -31.26
N GLU A 130 -0.33 -47.32 -32.54
CA GLU A 130 -0.23 -46.26 -33.53
C GLU A 130 -1.61 -45.86 -34.09
N GLU A 131 -1.58 -44.78 -34.89
CA GLU A 131 -2.58 -44.37 -35.92
C GLU A 131 -3.69 -43.42 -35.43
N GLU A 132 -3.95 -42.24 -36.00
CA GLU A 132 -3.56 -41.65 -37.30
C GLU A 132 -3.37 -40.12 -37.19
N GLU A 133 -2.35 -39.62 -37.89
CA GLU A 133 -2.30 -38.26 -38.40
C GLU A 133 -3.41 -38.06 -39.45
N ASN A 134 -4.15 -36.95 -39.38
CA ASN A 134 -4.75 -36.39 -40.59
C ASN A 134 -4.56 -34.87 -40.64
N TYR A 135 -3.68 -34.50 -41.54
CA TYR A 135 -3.34 -33.15 -41.96
C TYR A 135 -4.28 -32.74 -43.11
N SER A 136 -4.96 -31.60 -42.99
CA SER A 136 -5.12 -30.66 -44.11
C SER A 136 -6.00 -29.47 -43.72
N GLY A 137 -5.57 -28.28 -44.15
CA GLY A 137 -6.45 -27.13 -44.27
C GLY A 137 -5.79 -25.81 -43.91
N ASP A 138 -4.96 -25.29 -44.81
CA ASP A 138 -4.65 -23.86 -44.88
C ASP A 138 -5.95 -23.03 -44.85
N SER A 139 -6.01 -22.05 -43.96
CA SER A 139 -6.54 -20.74 -44.33
C SER A 139 -5.82 -19.66 -43.52
N GLU A 140 -4.92 -18.98 -44.21
CA GLU A 140 -4.52 -17.61 -43.88
C GLU A 140 -5.77 -16.69 -43.84
N ASP A 141 -5.67 -15.62 -43.07
CA ASP A 141 -6.60 -14.50 -42.92
C ASP A 141 -7.84 -14.66 -41.99
N VAL A 142 -7.65 -14.36 -40.70
CA VAL A 142 -8.62 -13.49 -39.99
C VAL A 142 -7.96 -12.62 -38.92
N ASP A 143 -7.84 -11.36 -39.30
CA ASP A 143 -8.18 -10.17 -38.51
C ASP A 143 -7.36 -9.78 -37.27
N THR A 144 -6.66 -8.67 -37.45
CA THR A 144 -6.07 -7.83 -36.42
C THR A 144 -7.17 -7.10 -35.66
N LEU A 145 -7.86 -7.79 -34.73
CA LEU A 145 -8.63 -7.12 -33.69
C LEU A 145 -7.78 -6.95 -32.45
N HIS A 146 -7.56 -5.70 -32.05
CA HIS A 146 -7.13 -5.35 -30.70
C HIS A 146 -8.07 -6.03 -29.70
N SER A 147 -7.62 -7.12 -29.08
CA SER A 147 -8.33 -7.71 -27.94
C SER A 147 -8.45 -6.63 -26.88
N LYS A 148 -9.70 -6.24 -26.59
CA LYS A 148 -10.06 -5.25 -25.56
C LYS A 148 -9.83 -5.78 -24.13
N TYR A 149 -9.36 -7.02 -24.02
CA TYR A 149 -9.15 -7.74 -22.79
C TYR A 149 -7.66 -8.00 -22.58
N PRO A 150 -7.17 -7.82 -21.35
CA PRO A 150 -5.79 -8.14 -21.01
C PRO A 150 -5.48 -9.60 -21.34
N ARG A 151 -4.22 -9.88 -21.70
CA ARG A 151 -3.75 -11.26 -21.92
C ARG A 151 -3.99 -12.07 -20.65
N THR A 152 -4.51 -13.27 -20.84
CA THR A 152 -4.70 -14.23 -19.77
C THR A 152 -3.38 -14.88 -19.36
N LEU A 153 -3.31 -15.35 -18.11
CA LEU A 153 -2.16 -16.06 -17.55
C LEU A 153 -2.44 -17.57 -17.51
N THR A 154 -1.50 -18.37 -18.00
CA THR A 154 -1.47 -19.82 -17.87
C THR A 154 -0.43 -20.23 -16.83
N GLU A 155 -0.85 -20.98 -15.81
CA GLU A 155 0.04 -21.52 -14.77
C GLU A 155 0.18 -23.04 -14.95
N SER A 156 1.39 -23.58 -14.74
CA SER A 156 1.61 -25.02 -14.77
C SER A 156 1.10 -25.69 -13.49
N GLU A 157 0.71 -26.96 -13.58
CA GLU A 157 0.31 -27.74 -12.40
C GLU A 157 1.45 -27.86 -11.39
N GLU A 158 2.70 -27.97 -11.84
CA GLU A 158 3.87 -28.04 -10.95
C GLU A 158 3.99 -26.78 -10.07
N MET A 159 3.85 -25.58 -10.65
CA MET A 159 3.89 -24.32 -9.90
C MET A 159 2.77 -24.24 -8.85
N LYS A 160 1.57 -24.70 -9.23
CA LYS A 160 0.42 -24.76 -8.32
C LYS A 160 0.72 -25.67 -7.12
N HIS A 161 1.16 -26.90 -7.37
CA HIS A 161 1.42 -27.88 -6.32
C HIS A 161 2.57 -27.45 -5.42
N ASP A 162 3.66 -26.92 -5.98
CA ASP A 162 4.78 -26.41 -5.19
C ASP A 162 4.38 -25.27 -4.27
N PHE A 163 3.50 -24.37 -4.74
CA PHE A 163 2.96 -23.30 -3.91
C PHE A 163 2.11 -23.84 -2.76
N ILE A 164 1.17 -24.74 -3.05
CA ILE A 164 0.28 -25.35 -2.04
C ILE A 164 1.12 -26.08 -0.99
N ASN A 165 2.03 -26.96 -1.42
CA ASN A 165 2.89 -27.75 -0.55
C ASN A 165 3.81 -26.90 0.34
N ALA A 166 4.13 -25.67 -0.08
CA ALA A 166 4.90 -24.74 0.74
C ALA A 166 4.03 -24.06 1.81
N VAL A 167 2.82 -23.60 1.46
CA VAL A 167 2.01 -22.71 2.32
C VAL A 167 0.99 -23.47 3.18
N GLU A 168 0.26 -24.43 2.59
CA GLU A 168 -0.82 -25.17 3.25
C GLU A 168 -0.40 -25.82 4.58
N PRO A 169 0.80 -26.45 4.70
CA PRO A 169 1.33 -26.89 5.98
C PRO A 169 1.20 -25.91 7.14
N HIS A 170 1.44 -24.63 6.89
CA HIS A 170 1.41 -23.60 7.93
C HIS A 170 -0.03 -23.22 8.31
N ILE A 171 -0.97 -23.34 7.37
CA ILE A 171 -2.39 -23.11 7.63
C ILE A 171 -2.96 -24.26 8.46
N CYS A 172 -2.64 -25.51 8.12
CA CYS A 172 -3.06 -26.67 8.92
C CYS A 172 -2.52 -26.59 10.34
N VAL A 173 -1.24 -26.23 10.51
CA VAL A 173 -0.63 -26.05 11.84
C VAL A 173 -1.27 -24.89 12.60
N HIS A 174 -1.64 -23.80 11.92
CA HIS A 174 -2.39 -22.72 12.56
C HIS A 174 -3.77 -23.21 13.02
N ALA A 175 -4.49 -23.99 12.21
CA ALA A 175 -5.82 -24.52 12.54
C ALA A 175 -5.78 -25.50 13.72
N ILE A 176 -4.84 -26.45 13.76
CA ILE A 176 -4.70 -27.38 14.89
C ILE A 176 -4.30 -26.65 16.17
N ALA A 177 -3.44 -25.63 16.07
CA ALA A 177 -3.04 -24.81 17.20
C ALA A 177 -4.22 -24.01 17.77
N ASP A 178 -5.09 -23.48 16.91
CA ASP A 178 -6.31 -22.80 17.34
C ASP A 178 -7.25 -23.77 18.06
N TYR A 179 -7.47 -24.96 17.48
CA TYR A 179 -8.34 -25.99 18.05
C TYR A 179 -7.89 -26.43 19.46
N TYR A 180 -6.58 -26.65 19.65
CA TYR A 180 -6.02 -27.04 20.95
C TYR A 180 -5.60 -25.85 21.83
N MET A 181 -5.91 -24.61 21.42
CA MET A 181 -5.57 -23.39 22.15
C MET A 181 -4.08 -23.27 22.51
N ILE A 182 -3.21 -23.53 21.53
CA ILE A 182 -1.75 -23.39 21.65
C ILE A 182 -1.35 -22.06 20.99
N ASP A 183 -1.52 -20.95 21.73
CA ASP A 183 -1.38 -19.59 21.20
C ASP A 183 -0.01 -19.31 20.56
N ASP A 184 1.08 -19.77 21.18
CA ASP A 184 2.44 -19.56 20.66
C ASP A 184 2.66 -20.30 19.32
N LEU A 185 2.09 -21.50 19.16
CA LEU A 185 2.13 -22.24 17.88
C LEU A 185 1.27 -21.56 16.83
N LYS A 186 0.09 -21.07 17.23
CA LYS A 186 -0.82 -20.35 16.34
C LYS A 186 -0.14 -19.10 15.76
N ASP A 187 0.52 -18.32 16.61
CA ASP A 187 1.27 -17.13 16.18
C ASP A 187 2.50 -17.50 15.34
N LEU A 188 3.26 -18.54 15.70
CA LEU A 188 4.39 -19.03 14.91
C LEU A 188 3.95 -19.47 13.50
N ALA A 189 2.86 -20.23 13.41
CA ALA A 189 2.35 -20.77 12.16
C ALA A 189 1.83 -19.66 11.22
N LYS A 190 1.14 -18.67 11.78
CA LYS A 190 0.77 -17.44 11.04
C LYS A 190 1.99 -16.73 10.47
N ASN A 191 3.04 -16.55 11.29
CA ASN A 191 4.25 -15.86 10.85
C ASN A 191 5.01 -16.66 9.77
N LYS A 192 5.07 -17.99 9.90
CA LYS A 192 5.64 -18.85 8.86
C LYS A 192 4.82 -18.80 7.57
N ALA A 193 3.49 -18.88 7.64
CA ALA A 193 2.63 -18.72 6.47
C ALA A 193 2.89 -17.38 5.77
N LYS A 194 2.95 -16.28 6.53
CA LYS A 194 3.27 -14.94 6.00
C LYS A 194 4.63 -14.91 5.28
N VAL A 195 5.69 -15.40 5.92
CA VAL A 195 7.03 -15.42 5.35
C VAL A 195 7.10 -16.30 4.11
N THR A 196 6.40 -17.44 4.11
CA THR A 196 6.36 -18.35 2.95
C THR A 196 5.59 -17.73 1.80
N LEU A 197 4.45 -17.08 2.05
CA LEU A 197 3.68 -16.34 1.03
C LEU A 197 4.50 -15.22 0.37
N GLU A 198 5.38 -14.56 1.12
CA GLU A 198 6.25 -13.48 0.61
C GLU A 198 7.47 -13.99 -0.19
N LYS A 199 7.92 -15.22 0.07
CA LYS A 199 9.18 -15.77 -0.49
C LYS A 199 8.99 -16.83 -1.56
N GLN A 200 7.88 -17.56 -1.52
CA GLN A 200 7.58 -18.63 -2.47
C GLN A 200 7.29 -18.03 -3.86
N GLY A 201 7.63 -18.76 -4.92
CA GLY A 201 7.24 -18.36 -6.28
C GLY A 201 5.72 -18.28 -6.41
N TRP A 202 5.19 -17.15 -6.88
CA TRP A 202 3.74 -16.90 -6.93
C TRP A 202 3.01 -17.89 -7.86
N SER A 203 1.88 -18.44 -7.38
CA SER A 203 0.86 -19.10 -8.19
C SER A 203 -0.50 -18.61 -7.73
N SER A 204 -1.25 -18.00 -8.64
CA SER A 204 -2.60 -17.52 -8.39
C SER A 204 -3.54 -18.69 -8.13
N ARG A 205 -3.42 -19.80 -8.89
CA ARG A 205 -4.22 -21.02 -8.66
C ARG A 205 -3.92 -21.64 -7.31
N GLY A 206 -2.63 -21.81 -6.99
CA GLY A 206 -2.22 -22.37 -5.70
C GLY A 206 -2.66 -21.48 -4.54
N PHE A 207 -2.56 -20.16 -4.70
CA PHE A 207 -3.01 -19.20 -3.71
C PHE A 207 -4.52 -19.25 -3.45
N LEU A 208 -5.35 -19.34 -4.49
CA LEU A 208 -6.81 -19.40 -4.32
C LEU A 208 -7.24 -20.64 -3.53
N GLU A 209 -6.60 -21.78 -3.77
CA GLU A 209 -6.88 -23.04 -3.04
C GLU A 209 -6.52 -22.91 -1.56
N VAL A 210 -5.31 -22.43 -1.29
CA VAL A 210 -4.79 -22.15 0.07
C VAL A 210 -5.63 -21.10 0.79
N ALA A 211 -6.11 -20.07 0.09
CA ALA A 211 -6.95 -19.03 0.66
C ALA A 211 -8.33 -19.57 1.05
N ASN A 212 -8.98 -20.36 0.19
CA ASN A 212 -10.24 -21.02 0.53
C ASN A 212 -10.08 -21.91 1.75
N TYR A 213 -9.06 -22.76 1.75
CA TYR A 213 -8.76 -23.64 2.86
C TYR A 213 -8.53 -22.88 4.18
N ALA A 214 -7.79 -21.75 4.15
CA ALA A 214 -7.63 -20.89 5.32
C ALA A 214 -8.96 -20.37 5.87
N PHE A 215 -9.88 -19.97 4.99
CA PHE A 215 -11.19 -19.45 5.39
C PHE A 215 -12.16 -20.54 5.86
N GLU A 216 -11.98 -21.79 5.41
CA GLU A 216 -12.77 -22.94 5.85
C GLU A 216 -12.32 -23.45 7.22
N THR A 217 -11.01 -23.49 7.45
CA THR A 217 -10.42 -24.13 8.65
C THR A 217 -10.17 -23.16 9.81
N THR A 218 -10.01 -21.87 9.55
CA THR A 218 -9.89 -20.87 10.63
C THR A 218 -11.25 -20.27 10.93
N MET A 219 -11.57 -19.96 12.19
CA MET A 219 -12.78 -19.23 12.53
C MET A 219 -12.47 -17.74 12.74
N PRO A 220 -13.30 -16.81 12.25
CA PRO A 220 -13.21 -15.44 12.70
C PRO A 220 -13.64 -15.38 14.18
N PRO A 221 -13.17 -14.40 14.97
CA PRO A 221 -13.70 -14.17 16.30
C PRO A 221 -15.23 -14.01 16.21
N LYS A 222 -15.97 -14.79 16.99
CA LYS A 222 -17.44 -14.86 16.96
C LYS A 222 -18.10 -13.99 18.01
N THR A 223 -17.35 -13.63 19.06
CA THR A 223 -17.85 -12.85 20.19
C THR A 223 -17.13 -11.50 20.32
N PRO A 224 -17.80 -10.45 20.83
CA PRO A 224 -17.15 -9.17 21.12
C PRO A 224 -15.98 -9.27 22.11
N GLU A 225 -15.94 -10.31 22.94
CA GLU A 225 -14.83 -10.62 23.85
C GLU A 225 -13.62 -11.17 23.08
N GLU A 226 -13.83 -12.12 22.17
CA GLU A 226 -12.79 -12.62 21.26
C GLU A 226 -12.30 -11.50 20.34
N GLU A 227 -13.19 -10.70 19.75
CA GLU A 227 -12.81 -9.54 18.93
C GLU A 227 -11.92 -8.56 19.71
N ARG A 228 -12.18 -8.35 21.02
CA ARG A 228 -11.34 -7.52 21.89
C ARG A 228 -9.98 -8.14 22.17
N GLN A 229 -9.89 -9.47 22.30
CA GLN A 229 -8.63 -10.19 22.45
C GLN A 229 -7.74 -10.08 21.20
N TYR A 230 -8.37 -10.01 20.01
CA TYR A 230 -7.69 -9.85 18.72
C TYR A 230 -7.56 -8.39 18.27
N TYR A 231 -8.11 -7.43 19.00
CA TYR A 231 -8.14 -6.02 18.58
C TYR A 231 -6.71 -5.48 18.40
N GLY A 232 -6.38 -5.09 17.16
CA GLY A 232 -5.06 -4.59 16.79
C GLY A 232 -4.00 -5.65 16.50
N LYS A 233 -4.35 -6.94 16.48
CA LYS A 233 -3.46 -8.03 16.05
C LYS A 233 -3.85 -8.53 14.67
N GLU A 234 -2.87 -8.64 13.77
CA GLU A 234 -3.03 -9.28 12.45
C GLU A 234 -3.33 -10.78 12.66
N ILE A 235 -4.47 -11.26 12.13
CA ILE A 235 -4.82 -12.69 12.08
C ILE A 235 -4.44 -13.29 10.73
N LEU A 236 -4.42 -14.63 10.63
CA LEU A 236 -4.04 -15.31 9.38
C LEU A 236 -4.92 -14.88 8.19
N ARG A 237 -6.22 -14.71 8.39
CA ARG A 237 -7.14 -14.25 7.34
C ARG A 237 -6.78 -12.85 6.81
N ASP A 238 -6.26 -11.96 7.66
CA ASP A 238 -5.82 -10.62 7.23
C ASP A 238 -4.59 -10.72 6.34
N VAL A 239 -3.64 -11.61 6.67
CA VAL A 239 -2.47 -11.90 5.85
C VAL A 239 -2.90 -12.37 4.46
N ILE A 240 -3.81 -13.35 4.41
CA ILE A 240 -4.34 -13.91 3.15
C ILE A 240 -5.05 -12.81 2.34
N VAL A 241 -5.93 -12.02 2.96
CA VAL A 241 -6.64 -10.93 2.27
C VAL A 241 -5.67 -9.89 1.72
N ARG A 242 -4.65 -9.52 2.49
CA ARG A 242 -3.65 -8.55 2.06
C ARG A 242 -2.89 -9.06 0.82
N VAL A 243 -2.39 -10.29 0.86
CA VAL A 243 -1.68 -10.91 -0.28
C VAL A 243 -2.60 -11.02 -1.50
N ALA A 244 -3.87 -11.38 -1.31
CA ALA A 244 -4.85 -11.40 -2.39
C ALA A 244 -5.07 -10.03 -3.05
N LEU A 245 -5.06 -8.95 -2.26
CA LEU A 245 -5.22 -7.59 -2.78
C LEU A 245 -3.96 -7.08 -3.49
N GLU A 246 -2.78 -7.47 -3.01
CA GLU A 246 -1.48 -7.19 -3.65
C GLU A 246 -1.41 -7.85 -5.04
N HIS A 247 -1.89 -9.10 -5.16
CA HIS A 247 -1.88 -9.88 -6.39
C HIS A 247 -3.23 -9.95 -7.12
N LEU A 248 -4.17 -9.05 -6.81
CA LEU A 248 -5.53 -9.17 -7.35
C LEU A 248 -5.55 -9.14 -8.87
N ASN A 249 -4.68 -8.33 -9.48
CA ASN A 249 -4.58 -8.25 -10.93
C ASN A 249 -4.21 -9.62 -11.52
N ASP A 250 -3.19 -10.28 -10.98
CA ASP A 250 -2.72 -11.59 -11.45
C ASP A 250 -3.82 -12.65 -11.30
N ILE A 251 -4.51 -12.66 -10.15
CA ILE A 251 -5.66 -13.53 -9.88
C ILE A 251 -6.78 -13.34 -10.92
N THR A 252 -7.14 -12.09 -11.21
CA THR A 252 -8.22 -11.78 -12.17
C THR A 252 -7.86 -12.04 -13.63
N LEU A 253 -6.58 -12.24 -13.94
CA LEU A 253 -6.09 -12.55 -15.28
C LEU A 253 -5.95 -14.06 -15.54
N LEU A 254 -6.22 -14.91 -14.56
CA LEU A 254 -6.28 -16.36 -14.77
C LEU A 254 -7.35 -16.72 -15.81
N GLU A 255 -7.00 -17.61 -16.73
CA GLU A 255 -7.90 -18.08 -17.81
C GLU A 255 -9.19 -18.73 -17.29
N ASP A 256 -9.08 -19.38 -16.14
CA ASP A 256 -10.14 -20.16 -15.51
C ASP A 256 -10.71 -19.49 -14.27
N PHE A 257 -10.41 -18.20 -14.01
CA PHE A 257 -10.85 -17.50 -12.80
C PHE A 257 -12.38 -17.56 -12.60
N ASP A 258 -13.15 -17.57 -13.69
CA ASP A 258 -14.60 -17.68 -13.70
C ASP A 258 -15.12 -19.02 -13.15
N LYS A 259 -14.27 -20.05 -13.11
CA LYS A 259 -14.59 -21.38 -12.59
C LYS A 259 -14.24 -21.54 -11.11
N TRP A 260 -13.54 -20.59 -10.51
CA TRP A 260 -13.12 -20.69 -9.11
C TRP A 260 -14.26 -20.35 -8.15
N GLU A 261 -14.60 -21.31 -7.28
CA GLU A 261 -15.54 -21.10 -6.18
C GLU A 261 -14.81 -20.52 -4.97
N LEU A 262 -14.81 -19.20 -4.86
CA LEU A 262 -14.23 -18.52 -3.70
C LEU A 262 -15.11 -18.66 -2.46
N HIS A 263 -14.49 -18.86 -1.30
CA HIS A 263 -15.20 -18.84 -0.03
C HIS A 263 -16.00 -17.53 0.12
N PRO A 264 -17.29 -17.56 0.47
CA PRO A 264 -18.17 -16.37 0.39
C PRO A 264 -17.68 -15.17 1.20
N GLN A 265 -17.14 -15.41 2.40
CA GLN A 265 -16.59 -14.32 3.22
C GLN A 265 -15.34 -13.70 2.58
N PHE A 266 -14.50 -14.53 1.98
CA PHE A 266 -13.28 -14.07 1.30
C PHE A 266 -13.64 -13.19 0.10
N ALA A 267 -14.56 -13.66 -0.76
CA ALA A 267 -15.06 -12.90 -1.89
C ALA A 267 -15.68 -11.55 -1.48
N VAL A 268 -16.53 -11.54 -0.44
CA VAL A 268 -17.15 -10.30 0.06
C VAL A 268 -16.10 -9.31 0.57
N ILE A 269 -15.06 -9.78 1.26
CA ILE A 269 -13.98 -8.93 1.75
C ILE A 269 -13.19 -8.32 0.58
N LEU A 270 -12.84 -9.12 -0.44
CA LEU A 270 -12.13 -8.61 -1.62
C LEU A 270 -12.96 -7.56 -2.36
N LEU A 271 -14.24 -7.82 -2.59
CA LEU A 271 -15.15 -6.88 -3.26
C LEU A 271 -15.31 -5.57 -2.49
N ARG A 272 -15.44 -5.64 -1.15
CA ARG A 272 -15.51 -4.43 -0.30
C ARG A 272 -14.24 -3.61 -0.37
N ASN A 273 -13.07 -4.26 -0.31
CA ASN A 273 -11.78 -3.58 -0.42
C ASN A 273 -11.61 -2.92 -1.80
N GLN A 274 -11.98 -3.59 -2.88
CA GLN A 274 -11.93 -3.00 -4.22
C GLN A 274 -12.91 -1.84 -4.41
N ALA A 275 -14.13 -1.96 -3.89
CA ALA A 275 -15.10 -0.85 -3.92
C ALA A 275 -14.60 0.37 -3.13
N ALA A 276 -13.95 0.15 -1.97
CA ALA A 276 -13.35 1.21 -1.18
C ALA A 276 -12.18 1.88 -1.92
N LYS A 277 -11.29 1.08 -2.53
CA LYS A 277 -10.18 1.58 -3.35
C LYS A 277 -10.68 2.43 -4.52
N TYR A 278 -11.63 1.91 -5.30
CA TYR A 278 -12.23 2.65 -6.41
C TYR A 278 -12.86 3.97 -5.97
N LYS A 279 -13.54 3.99 -4.82
CA LYS A 279 -14.12 5.21 -4.26
C LYS A 279 -13.02 6.23 -3.92
N SER A 280 -11.94 5.79 -3.27
CA SER A 280 -10.78 6.62 -2.93
C SER A 280 -10.13 7.22 -4.17
N ASP A 281 -9.80 6.37 -5.16
CA ASP A 281 -9.17 6.80 -6.41
C ASP A 281 -10.04 7.80 -7.17
N ARG A 282 -11.37 7.58 -7.18
CA ARG A 282 -12.32 8.51 -7.79
C ARG A 282 -12.36 9.87 -7.09
N GLU A 283 -12.30 9.88 -5.75
CA GLU A 283 -12.28 11.12 -4.96
C GLU A 283 -10.98 11.90 -5.18
N GLU A 284 -9.84 11.20 -5.23
CA GLU A 284 -8.53 11.77 -5.57
C GLU A 284 -8.54 12.39 -6.97
N TRP A 285 -8.99 11.65 -7.99
CA TRP A 285 -9.09 12.15 -9.36
C TRP A 285 -10.02 13.37 -9.48
N ALA A 286 -11.14 13.36 -8.74
CA ALA A 286 -12.06 14.50 -8.71
C ALA A 286 -11.42 15.74 -8.07
N GLN A 287 -10.58 15.54 -7.05
CA GLN A 287 -9.83 16.61 -6.40
C GLN A 287 -8.75 17.17 -7.31
N GLU A 288 -7.93 16.32 -7.93
CA GLU A 288 -6.92 16.75 -8.90
C GLU A 288 -7.53 17.55 -10.06
N LYS A 289 -8.70 17.13 -10.55
CA LYS A 289 -9.39 17.85 -11.62
C LYS A 289 -9.75 19.28 -11.20
N LYS A 290 -10.28 19.47 -9.98
CA LYS A 290 -10.58 20.80 -9.44
C LYS A 290 -9.33 21.64 -9.29
N ASP A 291 -8.23 21.04 -8.84
CA ASP A 291 -6.97 21.75 -8.66
C ASP A 291 -6.38 22.20 -10.01
N ARG A 292 -6.45 21.35 -11.05
CA ARG A 292 -6.07 21.72 -12.43
C ARG A 292 -6.94 22.85 -12.99
N GLU A 293 -8.26 22.80 -12.77
CA GLU A 293 -9.17 23.87 -13.20
C GLU A 293 -8.85 25.20 -12.50
N LYS A 294 -8.61 25.16 -11.19
CA LYS A 294 -8.20 26.33 -10.39
C LYS A 294 -6.88 26.93 -10.87
N GLU A 295 -5.90 26.09 -11.18
CA GLU A 295 -4.63 26.54 -11.75
C GLU A 295 -4.82 27.21 -13.11
N GLY A 296 -5.64 26.62 -13.99
CA GLY A 296 -5.99 27.23 -15.28
C GLY A 296 -6.63 28.62 -15.12
N TRP A 297 -7.59 28.76 -14.19
CA TRP A 297 -8.19 30.06 -13.88
C TRP A 297 -7.19 31.08 -13.34
N ASN A 298 -6.28 30.65 -12.46
CA ASN A 298 -5.22 31.53 -11.95
C ASN A 298 -4.28 32.02 -13.05
N GLN A 299 -3.93 31.13 -13.99
CA GLN A 299 -3.13 31.50 -15.16
C GLN A 299 -3.87 32.51 -16.03
N ILE A 300 -5.15 32.27 -16.37
CA ILE A 300 -5.97 33.20 -17.17
C ILE A 300 -6.04 34.58 -16.49
N ASN A 301 -6.31 34.62 -15.19
CA ASN A 301 -6.37 35.87 -14.43
C ASN A 301 -5.03 36.63 -14.45
N SER A 302 -3.90 35.92 -14.33
CA SER A 302 -2.56 36.49 -14.45
C SER A 302 -2.31 37.09 -15.84
N TRP A 303 -2.69 36.36 -16.90
CA TRP A 303 -2.58 36.84 -18.28
C TRP A 303 -3.45 38.07 -18.54
N CYS A 304 -4.70 38.09 -18.06
CA CYS A 304 -5.57 39.26 -18.17
C CYS A 304 -4.96 40.50 -17.50
N LYS A 305 -4.35 40.33 -16.32
CA LYS A 305 -3.64 41.42 -15.64
C LYS A 305 -2.46 41.94 -16.46
N LEU A 306 -1.60 41.05 -16.97
CA LEU A 306 -0.46 41.43 -17.81
C LEU A 306 -0.91 42.15 -19.09
N MET A 307 -2.00 41.69 -19.72
CA MET A 307 -2.57 42.32 -20.91
C MET A 307 -3.07 43.74 -20.62
N ASN A 308 -3.71 43.96 -19.47
CA ASN A 308 -4.13 45.30 -19.03
C ASN A 308 -2.92 46.22 -18.81
N ASP A 309 -1.88 45.72 -18.11
CA ASP A 309 -0.65 46.47 -17.87
C ASP A 309 0.05 46.86 -19.19
N LEU A 310 0.10 45.94 -20.16
CA LEU A 310 0.63 46.21 -21.49
C LEU A 310 -0.18 47.26 -22.26
N ASP A 311 -1.51 47.26 -22.13
CA ASP A 311 -2.34 48.30 -22.77
C ASP A 311 -2.13 49.68 -22.13
N ILE A 312 -2.01 49.73 -20.80
CA ILE A 312 -1.65 50.96 -20.06
C ILE A 312 -0.32 51.52 -20.58
N GLU A 313 0.71 50.68 -20.69
CA GLU A 313 2.03 51.10 -21.18
C GLU A 313 2.01 51.51 -22.65
N ARG A 314 1.24 50.82 -23.50
CA ARG A 314 1.02 51.24 -24.90
C ARG A 314 0.40 52.64 -24.97
N ARG A 315 -0.64 52.92 -24.18
CA ARG A 315 -1.29 54.24 -24.15
C ARG A 315 -0.33 55.32 -23.66
N ARG A 316 0.50 55.05 -22.64
CA ARG A 316 1.55 55.97 -22.15
C ARG A 316 2.55 56.28 -23.25
N ASN A 317 3.07 55.27 -23.94
CA ASN A 317 3.99 55.44 -25.06
C ASN A 317 3.37 56.23 -26.23
N SER A 318 2.11 55.98 -26.59
CA SER A 318 1.42 56.76 -27.62
C SER A 318 1.22 58.23 -27.23
N ARG A 319 0.96 58.54 -25.96
CA ARG A 319 0.93 59.92 -25.46
C ARG A 319 2.30 60.58 -25.56
N MET A 320 3.36 59.89 -25.12
CA MET A 320 4.72 60.40 -25.20
C MET A 320 5.15 60.68 -26.64
N LYS A 321 4.87 59.76 -27.56
CA LYS A 321 5.19 59.94 -28.99
C LYS A 321 4.51 61.18 -29.57
N ARG A 322 3.23 61.40 -29.27
CA ARG A 322 2.52 62.63 -29.68
C ARG A 322 3.18 63.90 -29.14
N CYS A 323 3.65 63.89 -27.89
CA CYS A 323 4.39 65.03 -27.33
C CYS A 323 5.71 65.28 -28.08
N ILE A 324 6.45 64.22 -28.41
CA ILE A 324 7.72 64.32 -29.16
C ILE A 324 7.47 64.87 -30.57
N ASP A 325 6.46 64.36 -31.28
CA ASP A 325 6.13 64.81 -32.63
C ASP A 325 5.70 66.30 -32.62
N ALA A 326 4.87 66.71 -31.66
CA ALA A 326 4.49 68.11 -31.49
C ALA A 326 5.71 69.02 -31.21
N ILE A 327 6.70 68.56 -30.43
CA ILE A 327 7.93 69.31 -30.18
C ILE A 327 8.75 69.45 -31.48
N ARG A 328 8.82 68.41 -32.31
CA ARG A 328 9.57 68.43 -33.57
C ARG A 328 8.98 69.39 -34.61
N GLU A 329 7.67 69.63 -34.57
CA GLU A 329 6.99 70.57 -35.47
C GLU A 329 7.23 72.05 -35.10
N LEU A 330 7.71 72.33 -33.89
CA LEU A 330 8.01 73.70 -33.47
C LEU A 330 9.27 74.22 -34.17
N LYS A 331 9.08 75.17 -35.11
CA LYS A 331 10.19 75.84 -35.82
C LYS A 331 10.79 77.01 -35.03
N THR A 332 9.98 77.70 -34.22
CA THR A 332 10.42 78.84 -33.39
C THR A 332 9.91 78.73 -31.95
N CYS A 333 10.64 79.36 -31.02
CA CYS A 333 10.22 79.43 -29.63
C CYS A 333 9.00 80.35 -29.47
N ARG A 334 7.92 79.86 -28.87
CA ARG A 334 6.71 80.66 -28.66
C ARG A 334 6.87 81.87 -27.73
N ASN A 335 7.94 81.93 -26.94
CA ASN A 335 8.18 83.01 -25.97
C ASN A 335 9.17 84.08 -26.46
N CYS A 336 10.24 83.71 -27.16
CA CYS A 336 11.26 84.65 -27.68
C CYS A 336 11.41 84.65 -29.22
N ASN A 337 10.63 83.82 -29.93
CA ASN A 337 10.59 83.69 -31.39
C ASN A 337 11.91 83.29 -32.08
N CYS A 338 12.93 82.87 -31.34
CA CYS A 338 14.18 82.33 -31.92
C CYS A 338 13.96 80.94 -32.55
N THR A 339 14.89 80.47 -33.39
CA THR A 339 14.87 79.11 -33.92
C THR A 339 14.86 78.09 -32.78
N PHE A 340 13.94 77.13 -32.85
CA PHE A 340 13.67 76.24 -31.73
C PHE A 340 14.89 75.35 -31.40
N ASN A 341 15.65 75.75 -30.38
CA ASN A 341 16.78 75.00 -29.81
C ASN A 341 16.48 74.76 -28.32
N ALA A 342 15.91 73.60 -28.00
CA ALA A 342 15.45 73.27 -26.66
C ALA A 342 16.48 72.47 -25.86
N THR A 343 16.38 72.56 -24.53
CA THR A 343 17.02 71.66 -23.57
C THR A 343 15.94 70.93 -22.78
N VAL A 344 16.13 69.63 -22.62
CA VAL A 344 15.31 68.79 -21.73
C VAL A 344 15.95 68.86 -20.35
N HIS A 345 15.18 69.34 -19.36
CA HIS A 345 15.63 69.26 -17.97
C HIS A 345 15.42 67.86 -17.41
N SER A 346 16.24 67.50 -16.41
CA SER A 346 16.15 66.24 -15.69
C SER A 346 14.72 65.99 -15.17
N PRO A 347 14.29 64.72 -15.13
CA PRO A 347 12.93 64.37 -14.74
C PRO A 347 12.63 64.87 -13.33
N ARG A 348 11.45 65.49 -13.17
CA ARG A 348 10.85 65.69 -11.84
C ARG A 348 9.88 64.56 -11.59
N HIS A 349 10.03 63.89 -10.46
CA HIS A 349 9.11 62.85 -10.02
C HIS A 349 7.91 63.53 -9.35
N GLU A 350 6.72 63.26 -9.85
CA GLU A 350 5.46 63.77 -9.32
C GLU A 350 4.54 62.57 -9.09
N THR A 351 3.88 62.49 -7.93
CA THR A 351 2.91 61.42 -7.65
C THR A 351 1.52 61.96 -8.00
N VAL A 352 0.80 61.28 -8.88
CA VAL A 352 -0.55 61.67 -9.28
C VAL A 352 -1.49 60.51 -8.99
N THR A 353 -2.56 60.81 -8.27
CA THR A 353 -3.63 59.84 -8.02
C THR A 353 -4.62 59.88 -9.17
N LEU A 354 -4.79 58.76 -9.88
CA LEU A 354 -5.82 58.60 -10.91
C LEU A 354 -6.64 57.37 -10.55
N ASP A 355 -7.97 57.51 -10.56
CA ASP A 355 -8.91 56.43 -10.26
C ASP A 355 -8.67 55.69 -8.92
N GLY A 356 -8.09 56.40 -7.94
CA GLY A 356 -7.84 55.88 -6.59
C GLY A 356 -6.47 55.20 -6.39
N GLU A 357 -5.65 55.08 -7.43
CA GLU A 357 -4.28 54.52 -7.35
C GLU A 357 -3.21 55.62 -7.48
N GLU A 358 -2.17 55.54 -6.66
CA GLU A 358 -1.02 56.44 -6.73
C GLU A 358 -0.06 56.02 -7.85
N HIS A 359 0.11 56.89 -8.85
CA HIS A 359 1.09 56.67 -9.92
C HIS A 359 2.24 57.67 -9.81
N HIS A 360 3.47 57.16 -9.75
CA HIS A 360 4.67 57.98 -9.90
C HIS A 360 4.89 58.28 -11.38
N ILE A 361 4.83 59.55 -11.76
CA ILE A 361 5.08 60.01 -13.12
C ILE A 361 6.38 60.83 -13.16
N GLU A 362 7.17 60.59 -14.21
CA GLU A 362 8.32 61.42 -14.53
C GLU A 362 7.88 62.54 -15.48
N LYS A 363 8.03 63.79 -15.02
CA LYS A 363 7.70 64.97 -15.79
C LYS A 363 8.97 65.60 -16.35
N TYR A 364 9.06 65.57 -17.67
CA TYR A 364 10.13 66.24 -18.40
C TYR A 364 9.68 67.63 -18.82
N VAL A 365 10.48 68.64 -18.45
CA VAL A 365 10.19 70.03 -18.83
C VAL A 365 11.14 70.43 -19.95
N VAL A 366 10.57 70.74 -21.10
CA VAL A 366 11.32 71.21 -22.28
C VAL A 366 11.29 72.73 -22.30
N ARG A 367 12.47 73.38 -22.35
CA ARG A 367 12.61 74.85 -22.39
C ARG A 367 13.54 75.27 -23.51
N CYS A 368 13.29 76.44 -24.09
CA CYS A 368 14.20 77.05 -25.06
C CYS A 368 15.49 77.52 -24.36
N LYS A 369 16.65 77.22 -24.95
CA LYS A 369 17.98 77.61 -24.43
C LYS A 369 18.13 79.11 -24.24
N GLU A 370 17.63 79.91 -25.18
CA GLU A 370 17.74 81.37 -25.08
C GLU A 370 16.84 81.96 -23.98
N CYS A 371 15.66 81.38 -23.77
CA CYS A 371 14.77 81.76 -22.67
C CYS A 371 15.30 81.36 -21.28
N LEU A 372 16.24 80.41 -21.19
CA LEU A 372 16.87 79.99 -19.94
C LEU A 372 17.97 80.96 -19.48
N ASN A 373 18.72 81.51 -20.43
CA ASN A 373 19.86 82.40 -20.16
C ASN A 373 19.48 83.89 -20.06
N THR A 374 18.26 84.25 -20.44
CA THR A 374 17.75 85.62 -20.36
C THR A 374 16.84 85.76 -19.15
N LYS A 375 17.20 86.64 -18.20
CA LYS A 375 16.24 87.16 -17.20
C LYS A 375 15.26 88.07 -17.93
N HIS A 376 14.30 87.49 -18.67
CA HIS A 376 13.15 88.28 -19.09
C HIS A 376 12.41 88.74 -17.82
N PRO A 377 12.03 90.04 -17.71
CA PRO A 377 11.16 90.47 -16.64
C PRO A 377 9.91 89.61 -16.70
N ARG A 378 9.51 89.01 -15.57
CA ARG A 378 8.28 88.22 -15.47
C ARG A 378 7.14 89.04 -16.05
N ARG A 379 6.75 88.77 -17.30
CA ARG A 379 5.42 89.13 -17.77
C ARG A 379 4.49 88.23 -16.98
N ASN A 380 3.97 88.79 -15.89
CA ASN A 380 2.97 88.21 -15.04
C ASN A 380 1.67 88.08 -15.86
N ARG A 381 1.63 87.12 -16.79
CA ARG A 381 0.38 86.50 -17.18
C ARG A 381 0.22 85.35 -16.21
N GLY A 382 -0.70 85.53 -15.26
CA GLY A 382 -1.00 84.56 -14.23
C GLY A 382 -1.04 83.17 -14.83
N TRP A 383 -0.17 82.31 -14.33
CA TRP A 383 -0.38 80.89 -14.47
C TRP A 383 -1.58 80.61 -13.58
N ASN A 384 -2.79 80.67 -14.16
CA ASN A 384 -3.92 80.00 -13.57
C ASN A 384 -3.46 78.55 -13.38
N THR A 385 -3.33 78.13 -12.13
CA THR A 385 -3.33 76.73 -11.75
C THR A 385 -4.65 76.17 -12.22
N ALA A 386 -4.70 75.72 -13.48
CA ALA A 386 -5.78 74.90 -13.99
C ALA A 386 -5.52 73.47 -13.50
N SER A 387 -5.86 73.24 -12.23
CA SER A 387 -6.39 71.96 -11.80
C SER A 387 -7.60 71.66 -12.69
N GLY A 388 -7.46 70.70 -13.60
CA GLY A 388 -8.52 70.24 -14.48
C GLY A 388 -8.24 70.52 -15.96
N TRP A 389 -7.50 69.62 -16.61
CA TRP A 389 -7.59 69.38 -18.04
C TRP A 389 -7.59 67.86 -18.28
N GLY A 390 -8.67 67.23 -17.85
CA GLY A 390 -9.38 66.37 -18.79
C GLY A 390 -9.99 67.27 -19.87
N GLU A 391 -9.95 66.82 -21.11
CA GLU A 391 -10.61 67.43 -22.27
C GLU A 391 -10.16 68.86 -22.67
N GLN A 392 -9.32 68.93 -23.71
CA GLN A 392 -9.57 69.67 -24.96
C GLN A 392 -8.23 69.95 -25.66
N ALA A 393 -7.90 69.06 -26.60
CA ALA A 393 -7.01 69.39 -27.70
C ALA A 393 -7.77 70.30 -28.67
N THR A 394 -7.77 71.61 -28.44
CA THR A 394 -8.02 72.59 -29.52
C THR A 394 -7.38 73.93 -29.19
N ARG A 395 -6.48 74.34 -30.09
CA ARG A 395 -6.02 75.70 -30.39
C ARG A 395 -5.39 76.53 -29.27
N GLY A 396 -4.17 76.96 -29.57
CA GLY A 396 -3.52 78.11 -28.97
C GLY A 396 -2.05 77.85 -28.92
#